data_AF-A0A5N6U381-F1
#
_entry.id   AF-A0A5N6U381-F1
#
_cell.length_a   1.000
_cell.length_b   1.000
_cell.length_c   1.000
_cell.angle_alpha   90.00
_cell.angle_beta   90.00
_cell.angle_gamma   90.00
#
_symmetry.space_group_name_H-M   'P 1'
#
loop_
_entity.id
_entity.type
_entity.pdbx_description
1 polymer ?
#
loop_
_entity_poly.entity_id
_entity_poly.type
_entity_poly.pdbx_seq_one_letter_code
_entity_poly.pdbx_strand_id
1 'polypeptide(L)'
;MMGSCRLIGVALLLCTWTVAKQSQEGTGSAQKDDNYTATNDNSAPLTLTVLKEGGNQSSPLLYGIMFEEMDHSGDGGIHGQLLQNNGFQGTTLGLTGYKAIGDVDILEDTAYPVSDAIASSLAVQVPIAVQSYVGFANTGYKGVPVINATYQSEFWMLGDYQGTVTLQLVGSASGITYASHNLTVDSNLSHFTRYNTSFNSTAAPDGNNEWRLLFDGAKVAGSELNFALVQLFAPTYHSRTNGLRGDIAGVVEELHPTFLRFPGGNNIEGLQIESRWTWNETIGPLINRPGRDSDWWYPNTDALGLDEYLWWCEDMDMVPVLAVWDGKSYGEIVSGPELQPYLEDISNELEYLLGPANSTYGKLRAQNGREDPWRIDYIEIGNEDDYTGGCETYPDRFMQIYNTIHSQYPSITIIASTIDELCLPVSPPSGILYDYHYYRSPDDLVAMFDLWDNQPRSQPVIVGEYGCRNTSEEEGVFWSFVQASCSEAVHMIGLERNSDIVKMAAYAPLLQHFGYTQWSVGTFIVAPCGDRIVG
;
A
#
# COMPACT_ATOMS: atom_id res chain seq x y z
N MET A 1 6.18 -26.75 -25.54
CA MET A 1 6.07 -25.62 -26.49
C MET A 1 5.68 -24.42 -25.66
N MET A 2 6.64 -23.52 -25.47
CA MET A 2 6.46 -22.27 -24.72
C MET A 2 5.55 -21.34 -25.51
N GLY A 3 4.40 -20.98 -24.93
CA GLY A 3 3.54 -19.92 -25.41
C GLY A 3 3.67 -18.73 -24.47
N SER A 4 4.40 -17.70 -24.91
CA SER A 4 4.43 -16.40 -24.24
C SER A 4 3.08 -15.72 -24.45
N CYS A 5 2.28 -15.58 -23.40
CA CYS A 5 1.06 -14.77 -23.42
C CYS A 5 1.40 -13.36 -22.93
N ARG A 6 1.22 -12.37 -23.80
CA ARG A 6 1.33 -10.94 -23.50
C ARG A 6 0.13 -10.52 -22.64
N LEU A 7 0.38 -9.73 -21.60
CA LEU A 7 -0.65 -8.93 -20.95
C LEU A 7 -1.30 -8.01 -22.00
N ILE A 8 -2.63 -7.96 -22.00
CA ILE A 8 -3.37 -6.83 -22.55
C ILE A 8 -3.77 -6.03 -21.31
N GLY A 9 -2.87 -5.18 -20.83
CA GLY A 9 -3.31 -4.02 -20.06
C GLY A 9 -4.06 -3.11 -21.03
N VAL A 10 -5.04 -2.36 -20.53
CA VAL A 10 -5.50 -1.18 -21.27
C VAL A 10 -4.27 -0.31 -21.43
N ALA A 11 -3.68 -0.37 -22.62
CA ALA A 11 -2.69 0.59 -23.01
C ALA A 11 -3.35 1.96 -22.83
N LEU A 12 -2.85 2.75 -21.88
CA LEU A 12 -2.61 4.15 -22.20
C LEU A 12 -2.02 4.11 -23.61
N LEU A 13 -2.76 4.61 -24.59
CA LEU A 13 -2.22 4.91 -25.89
C LEU A 13 -1.17 6.02 -25.66
N LEU A 14 0.00 5.64 -25.16
CA LEU A 14 1.23 6.22 -25.62
C LEU A 14 1.23 5.92 -27.12
N CYS A 15 0.73 6.88 -27.89
CA CYS A 15 1.08 7.03 -29.30
C CYS A 15 2.60 7.17 -29.38
N THR A 16 3.31 6.04 -29.23
CA THR A 16 4.70 5.92 -29.65
C THR A 16 4.67 5.95 -31.17
N TRP A 17 4.90 7.12 -31.73
CA TRP A 17 5.19 7.27 -33.15
C TRP A 17 6.49 6.52 -33.45
N THR A 18 6.40 5.24 -33.77
CA THR A 18 7.50 4.48 -34.34
C THR A 18 7.64 4.94 -35.79
N VAL A 19 8.64 5.79 -36.05
CA VAL A 19 9.05 6.13 -37.42
C VAL A 19 9.67 4.88 -38.05
N ALA A 20 8.85 4.05 -38.68
CA ALA A 20 9.32 2.97 -39.52
C ALA A 20 9.97 3.56 -40.78
N LYS A 21 11.31 3.57 -40.80
CA LYS A 21 12.09 4.00 -41.96
C LYS A 21 12.05 2.88 -43.01
N GLN A 22 11.01 2.86 -43.85
CA GLN A 22 11.02 2.03 -45.05
C GLN A 22 11.90 2.69 -46.12
N SER A 23 13.05 2.07 -46.40
CA SER A 23 13.85 2.35 -47.58
C SER A 23 13.19 1.69 -48.80
N GLN A 24 12.67 2.48 -49.75
CA GLN A 24 12.56 2.04 -51.14
C GLN A 24 12.89 3.17 -52.10
N GLU A 25 13.84 2.86 -52.97
CA GLU A 25 14.17 3.56 -54.21
C GLU A 25 12.91 3.67 -55.08
N GLY A 26 12.61 4.85 -55.61
CA GLY A 26 11.48 5.02 -56.51
C GLY A 26 11.20 6.48 -56.81
N THR A 27 11.60 6.90 -58.00
CA THR A 27 11.51 8.26 -58.56
C THR A 27 10.08 8.78 -58.68
N GLY A 28 9.79 9.96 -58.12
CA GLY A 28 8.55 10.70 -58.39
C GLY A 28 8.43 11.95 -57.53
N SER A 29 8.36 13.12 -58.17
CA SER A 29 8.24 14.44 -57.53
C SER A 29 6.90 14.63 -56.80
N ALA A 30 6.93 15.05 -55.52
CA ALA A 30 5.80 15.68 -54.85
C ALA A 30 6.25 16.53 -53.65
N GLN A 31 5.57 17.66 -53.44
CA GLN A 31 5.69 18.59 -52.32
C GLN A 31 5.49 17.91 -50.96
N LYS A 32 6.21 18.41 -49.95
CA LYS A 32 5.93 18.22 -48.51
C LYS A 32 4.59 18.85 -48.15
N ASP A 33 3.75 18.11 -47.44
CA ASP A 33 2.87 18.54 -46.33
C ASP A 33 2.07 17.31 -45.85
N ASP A 34 2.41 16.75 -44.68
CA ASP A 34 1.72 15.58 -44.13
C ASP A 34 0.54 16.03 -43.25
N ASN A 35 -0.64 16.18 -43.87
CA ASN A 35 -1.93 16.36 -43.19
C ASN A 35 -2.58 14.99 -42.95
N TYR A 36 -2.76 14.60 -41.69
CA TYR A 36 -3.60 13.46 -41.33
C TYR A 36 -5.06 13.91 -41.17
N THR A 37 -5.96 13.35 -41.97
CA THR A 37 -7.42 13.59 -41.90
C THR A 37 -8.09 12.40 -41.23
N ALA A 38 -8.68 12.62 -40.05
CA ALA A 38 -9.66 11.71 -39.46
C ALA A 38 -11.06 12.10 -39.94
N THR A 39 -11.76 11.19 -40.62
CA THR A 39 -13.09 11.45 -41.17
C THR A 39 -14.17 11.24 -40.11
N ASN A 40 -14.72 12.34 -39.60
CA ASN A 40 -16.10 12.41 -39.13
C ASN A 40 -16.82 13.53 -39.89
N ASP A 41 -17.91 13.15 -40.55
CA ASP A 41 -18.58 13.89 -41.61
C ASP A 41 -19.45 15.04 -41.01
N ASN A 42 -18.83 16.23 -40.84
CA ASN A 42 -19.38 17.61 -40.73
C ASN A 42 -18.60 18.57 -39.80
N SER A 43 -17.43 18.21 -39.28
CA SER A 43 -16.56 19.18 -38.58
C SER A 43 -15.48 19.74 -39.51
N ALA A 44 -15.25 21.06 -39.46
CA ALA A 44 -14.09 21.68 -40.08
C ALA A 44 -12.79 21.01 -39.56
N PRO A 45 -11.72 20.91 -40.37
CA PRO A 45 -10.48 20.27 -39.93
C PRO A 45 -9.91 20.97 -38.70
N LEU A 46 -9.72 20.22 -37.61
CA LEU A 46 -8.98 20.66 -36.44
C LEU A 46 -7.50 20.82 -36.81
N THR A 47 -6.93 21.99 -36.55
CA THR A 47 -5.50 22.26 -36.79
C THR A 47 -4.81 22.44 -35.44
N LEU A 48 -3.89 21.54 -35.09
CA LEU A 48 -3.03 21.67 -33.91
C LEU A 48 -1.68 22.24 -34.34
N THR A 49 -1.32 23.42 -33.82
CA THR A 49 0.00 24.02 -34.06
C THR A 49 0.91 23.76 -32.88
N VAL A 50 1.98 22.99 -33.08
CA VAL A 50 3.00 22.73 -32.05
C VAL A 50 4.14 23.74 -32.22
N LEU A 51 4.33 24.60 -31.22
CA LEU A 51 5.41 25.59 -31.19
C LEU A 51 6.72 24.92 -30.77
N LYS A 52 7.85 25.45 -31.26
CA LYS A 52 9.20 24.94 -30.91
C LYS A 52 9.75 25.51 -29.60
N GLU A 53 9.13 26.57 -29.09
CA GLU A 53 9.56 27.34 -27.92
C GLU A 53 8.35 27.94 -27.22
N GLY A 54 8.53 28.34 -25.95
CA GLY A 54 7.48 28.98 -25.13
C GLY A 54 6.61 28.03 -24.30
N GLY A 55 6.87 26.72 -24.33
CA GLY A 55 6.24 25.75 -23.43
C GLY A 55 6.95 25.64 -22.06
N ASN A 56 6.22 25.18 -21.05
CA ASN A 56 6.77 24.84 -19.74
C ASN A 56 7.55 23.52 -19.80
N GLN A 57 8.55 23.38 -18.93
CA GLN A 57 9.19 22.10 -18.71
C GLN A 57 8.27 21.22 -17.86
N SER A 58 8.02 19.98 -18.29
CA SER A 58 7.29 18.99 -17.49
C SER A 58 8.05 18.70 -16.20
N SER A 59 7.32 18.57 -15.09
CA SER A 59 7.93 18.19 -13.82
C SER A 59 8.52 16.77 -13.94
N PRO A 60 9.77 16.53 -13.51
CA PRO A 60 10.32 15.18 -13.49
C PRO A 60 9.62 14.27 -12.46
N LEU A 61 8.82 14.84 -11.56
CA LEU A 61 8.02 14.14 -10.55
C LEU A 61 6.52 14.17 -10.86
N LEU A 62 6.13 14.52 -12.10
CA LEU A 62 4.73 14.84 -12.40
C LEU A 62 3.78 13.67 -12.12
N TYR A 63 4.19 12.43 -12.40
CA TYR A 63 3.32 11.27 -12.27
C TYR A 63 3.91 10.27 -11.27
N GLY A 64 3.17 10.03 -10.19
CA GLY A 64 3.52 9.07 -9.15
C GLY A 64 2.30 8.32 -8.67
N ILE A 65 2.43 7.74 -7.49
CA ILE A 65 1.39 6.94 -6.85
C ILE A 65 1.12 7.45 -5.44
N MET A 66 -0.13 7.33 -5.03
CA MET A 66 -0.59 7.60 -3.67
C MET A 66 -0.99 6.26 -3.05
N PHE A 67 -0.57 6.02 -1.82
CA PHE A 67 -0.86 4.78 -1.12
C PHE A 67 -1.24 5.01 0.33
N GLU A 68 -2.46 4.60 0.66
CA GLU A 68 -2.86 4.20 2.00
C GLU A 68 -3.32 2.74 2.02
N GLU A 69 -3.32 2.17 3.22
CA GLU A 69 -4.00 0.91 3.52
C GLU A 69 -5.52 1.13 3.54
N MET A 70 -6.16 0.75 2.45
CA MET A 70 -7.62 0.74 2.24
C MET A 70 -7.96 -0.38 1.25
N ASP A 71 -9.18 -0.91 1.25
CA ASP A 71 -9.56 -2.00 0.34
C ASP A 71 -8.63 -3.22 0.38
N HIS A 72 -7.94 -3.47 1.50
CA HIS A 72 -6.83 -4.44 1.60
C HIS A 72 -5.71 -4.20 0.57
N SER A 73 -5.34 -2.93 0.35
CA SER A 73 -4.29 -2.52 -0.59
C SER A 73 -2.89 -2.92 -0.13
N GLY A 74 -2.62 -2.96 1.18
CA GLY A 74 -1.36 -3.45 1.77
C GLY A 74 -1.53 -4.86 2.33
N ASP A 75 -2.24 -5.01 3.45
CA ASP A 75 -2.60 -6.27 4.10
C ASP A 75 -3.54 -7.08 3.21
N GLY A 76 -2.98 -8.07 2.49
CA GLY A 76 -3.68 -8.87 1.49
C GLY A 76 -3.52 -8.36 0.06
N GLY A 77 -3.02 -7.15 -0.09
CA GLY A 77 -2.67 -6.52 -1.35
C GLY A 77 -1.17 -6.61 -1.61
N ILE A 78 -0.51 -5.45 -1.69
CA ILE A 78 0.89 -5.34 -2.09
C ILE A 78 1.88 -5.88 -1.05
N HIS A 79 1.52 -6.00 0.23
CA HIS A 79 2.38 -6.65 1.21
C HIS A 79 2.47 -8.16 0.91
N GLY A 80 3.65 -8.76 1.09
CA GLY A 80 3.91 -10.14 0.70
C GLY A 80 3.26 -11.21 1.59
N GLN A 81 2.70 -10.83 2.75
CA GLN A 81 2.03 -11.76 3.66
C GLN A 81 0.77 -12.34 3.01
N LEU A 82 0.67 -13.66 2.94
CA LEU A 82 -0.47 -14.34 2.33
C LEU A 82 -1.53 -14.79 3.35
N LEU A 83 -1.21 -14.78 4.64
CA LEU A 83 -2.13 -15.22 5.70
C LEU A 83 -2.83 -14.02 6.33
N GLN A 84 -4.17 -14.05 6.33
CA GLN A 84 -4.97 -13.02 6.96
C GLN A 84 -4.98 -13.22 8.48
N ASN A 85 -5.01 -12.13 9.25
CA ASN A 85 -5.16 -12.19 10.71
C ASN A 85 -4.06 -13.05 11.39
N ASN A 86 -2.84 -12.97 10.87
CA ASN A 86 -1.71 -13.77 11.33
C ASN A 86 -1.34 -13.53 12.79
N GLY A 87 -1.52 -12.31 13.28
CA GLY A 87 -1.17 -11.89 14.64
C GLY A 87 -2.35 -11.63 15.58
N PHE A 88 -3.60 -11.83 15.17
CA PHE A 88 -4.79 -11.43 15.96
C PHE A 88 -4.76 -9.96 16.39
N GLN A 89 -4.27 -9.10 15.49
CA GLN A 89 -4.12 -7.66 15.73
C GLN A 89 -5.43 -6.94 15.41
N GLY A 90 -5.74 -5.90 16.19
CA GLY A 90 -6.99 -5.14 16.09
C GLY A 90 -8.16 -5.75 16.87
N THR A 91 -9.27 -5.02 16.95
CA THR A 91 -10.35 -5.34 17.91
C THR A 91 -11.51 -6.16 17.34
N THR A 92 -11.53 -6.42 16.03
CA THR A 92 -12.74 -6.90 15.32
C THR A 92 -12.59 -8.23 14.60
N LEU A 93 -11.38 -8.78 14.45
CA LEU A 93 -11.16 -9.92 13.56
C LEU A 93 -11.55 -11.28 14.16
N GLY A 94 -11.39 -11.50 15.46
CA GLY A 94 -11.61 -12.82 16.07
C GLY A 94 -10.88 -13.94 15.32
N LEU A 95 -11.61 -14.97 14.90
CA LEU A 95 -11.08 -16.08 14.10
C LEU A 95 -11.13 -15.86 12.57
N THR A 96 -11.28 -14.62 12.09
CA THR A 96 -11.26 -14.32 10.65
C THR A 96 -10.03 -14.94 10.00
N GLY A 97 -10.23 -15.63 8.89
CA GLY A 97 -9.18 -16.37 8.18
C GLY A 97 -8.96 -17.80 8.70
N TYR A 98 -9.34 -18.15 9.93
CA TYR A 98 -9.04 -19.46 10.54
C TYR A 98 -10.17 -20.48 10.44
N LYS A 99 -9.77 -21.76 10.35
CA LYS A 99 -10.69 -22.91 10.33
C LYS A 99 -10.04 -24.13 10.97
N ALA A 100 -10.80 -24.87 11.79
CA ALA A 100 -10.37 -26.14 12.36
C ALA A 100 -10.18 -27.22 11.28
N ILE A 101 -9.14 -28.06 11.43
CA ILE A 101 -8.90 -29.24 10.61
C ILE A 101 -8.88 -30.48 11.50
N GLY A 102 -9.85 -31.36 11.29
CA GLY A 102 -10.07 -32.53 12.16
C GLY A 102 -10.99 -32.20 13.33
N ASP A 103 -11.00 -33.08 14.33
CA ASP A 103 -11.82 -32.94 15.54
C ASP A 103 -11.05 -32.13 16.59
N VAL A 104 -11.10 -30.81 16.47
CA VAL A 104 -10.50 -29.83 17.39
C VAL A 104 -11.40 -28.61 17.51
N ASP A 105 -11.35 -27.96 18.66
CA ASP A 105 -11.91 -26.63 18.85
C ASP A 105 -10.81 -25.59 18.72
N ILE A 106 -11.10 -24.48 18.05
CA ILE A 106 -10.16 -23.35 17.92
C ILE A 106 -10.78 -22.09 18.53
N LEU A 107 -9.97 -21.29 19.21
CA LEU A 107 -10.37 -19.99 19.73
C LEU A 107 -9.17 -19.03 19.74
N GLU A 108 -9.49 -17.74 19.74
CA GLU A 108 -8.52 -16.70 20.06
C GLU A 108 -8.28 -16.69 21.58
N ASP A 109 -7.01 -16.75 21.97
CA ASP A 109 -6.55 -16.82 23.35
C ASP A 109 -5.66 -15.62 23.70
N THR A 110 -6.14 -14.82 24.63
CA THR A 110 -5.48 -13.61 25.17
C THR A 110 -4.71 -13.88 26.46
N ALA A 111 -4.76 -15.09 27.01
CA ALA A 111 -4.09 -15.44 28.27
C ALA A 111 -2.60 -15.75 28.05
N TYR A 112 -2.23 -16.17 26.85
CA TYR A 112 -0.86 -16.52 26.47
C TYR A 112 -0.40 -15.69 25.25
N PRO A 113 -0.07 -14.40 25.45
CA PRO A 113 0.50 -13.58 24.39
C PRO A 113 1.93 -14.03 24.05
N VAL A 114 2.32 -13.92 22.77
CA VAL A 114 3.71 -14.19 22.36
C VAL A 114 4.64 -13.01 22.66
N SER A 115 4.07 -11.81 22.80
CA SER A 115 4.76 -10.56 23.16
C SER A 115 3.73 -9.52 23.62
N ASP A 116 4.19 -8.39 24.14
CA ASP A 116 3.29 -7.29 24.52
C ASP A 116 2.55 -6.69 23.30
N ALA A 117 3.16 -6.74 22.11
CA ALA A 117 2.56 -6.23 20.87
C ALA A 117 1.58 -7.22 20.23
N ILE A 118 1.97 -8.49 20.16
CA ILE A 118 1.12 -9.59 19.68
C ILE A 118 0.48 -10.26 20.90
N ALA A 119 -0.61 -9.64 21.35
CA ALA A 119 -1.29 -9.93 22.62
C ALA A 119 -2.23 -11.15 22.60
N SER A 120 -2.44 -11.76 21.43
CA SER A 120 -3.35 -12.88 21.21
C SER A 120 -2.65 -14.03 20.48
N SER A 121 -3.16 -15.24 20.68
CA SER A 121 -2.72 -16.47 20.00
C SER A 121 -3.91 -17.33 19.59
N LEU A 122 -3.70 -18.30 18.70
CA LEU A 122 -4.68 -19.32 18.36
C LEU A 122 -4.50 -20.53 19.27
N ALA A 123 -5.44 -20.76 20.19
CA ALA A 123 -5.49 -22.01 20.95
C ALA A 123 -6.21 -23.09 20.13
N VAL A 124 -5.58 -24.25 20.02
CA VAL A 124 -6.10 -25.44 19.33
C VAL A 124 -6.32 -26.54 20.36
N GLN A 125 -7.56 -26.72 20.79
CA GLN A 125 -7.96 -27.68 21.81
C GLN A 125 -8.25 -29.04 21.21
N VAL A 126 -7.62 -30.07 21.76
CA VAL A 126 -7.68 -31.44 21.24
C VAL A 126 -8.48 -32.32 22.20
N PRO A 127 -9.66 -32.83 21.80
CA PRO A 127 -10.43 -33.77 22.60
C PRO A 127 -9.66 -35.06 22.94
N ILE A 128 -9.99 -35.66 24.09
CA ILE A 128 -9.25 -36.81 24.65
C ILE A 128 -9.22 -38.06 23.76
N ALA A 129 -10.18 -38.19 22.83
CA ALA A 129 -10.35 -39.35 21.97
C ALA A 129 -9.64 -39.22 20.61
N VAL A 130 -9.04 -38.07 20.31
CA VAL A 130 -8.38 -37.83 19.02
C VAL A 130 -7.14 -38.72 18.90
N GLN A 131 -7.03 -39.40 17.75
CA GLN A 131 -5.88 -40.24 17.39
C GLN A 131 -5.33 -39.90 15.98
N SER A 132 -6.00 -39.01 15.27
CA SER A 132 -5.62 -38.57 13.93
C SER A 132 -4.73 -37.34 13.99
N TYR A 133 -4.13 -37.01 12.85
CA TYR A 133 -3.58 -35.66 12.65
C TYR A 133 -4.73 -34.65 12.65
N VAL A 134 -4.50 -33.54 13.34
CA VAL A 134 -5.44 -32.43 13.51
C VAL A 134 -4.68 -31.10 13.45
N GLY A 135 -5.39 -29.99 13.42
CA GLY A 135 -4.79 -28.67 13.48
C GLY A 135 -5.73 -27.61 12.92
N PHE A 136 -5.20 -26.70 12.12
CA PHE A 136 -5.95 -25.58 11.60
C PHE A 136 -5.50 -25.18 10.19
N ALA A 137 -6.36 -24.43 9.53
CA ALA A 137 -6.08 -23.76 8.28
C ALA A 137 -6.19 -22.24 8.44
N ASN A 138 -5.39 -21.50 7.68
CA ASN A 138 -5.62 -20.09 7.38
C ASN A 138 -5.99 -19.97 5.89
N THR A 139 -7.12 -19.31 5.63
CA THR A 139 -7.74 -19.21 4.31
C THR A 139 -7.24 -18.01 3.50
N GLY A 140 -6.33 -17.20 4.05
CA GLY A 140 -5.80 -16.00 3.43
C GLY A 140 -6.88 -14.94 3.20
N TYR A 141 -6.59 -13.97 2.34
CA TYR A 141 -7.51 -12.89 1.97
C TYR A 141 -8.44 -13.38 0.86
N LYS A 142 -9.46 -14.18 1.23
CA LYS A 142 -10.34 -14.93 0.30
C LYS A 142 -9.60 -15.93 -0.60
N GLY A 143 -8.46 -16.43 -0.13
CA GLY A 143 -7.64 -17.41 -0.83
C GLY A 143 -6.15 -17.22 -0.56
N VAL A 144 -5.37 -18.23 -0.90
CA VAL A 144 -3.91 -18.20 -0.89
C VAL A 144 -3.40 -18.50 -2.31
N PRO A 145 -2.74 -17.53 -2.98
CA PRO A 145 -2.10 -17.78 -4.27
C PRO A 145 -0.97 -18.81 -4.13
N VAL A 146 -1.06 -19.91 -4.89
CA VAL A 146 -0.04 -20.97 -4.91
C VAL A 146 0.64 -21.03 -6.27
N ILE A 147 1.85 -20.49 -6.35
CA ILE A 147 2.70 -20.53 -7.56
C ILE A 147 3.76 -21.64 -7.42
N ASN A 148 4.46 -21.97 -8.50
CA ASN A 148 5.60 -22.90 -8.45
C ASN A 148 6.85 -22.16 -7.94
N ALA A 149 7.02 -22.13 -6.62
CA ALA A 149 8.09 -21.38 -5.95
C ALA A 149 8.50 -22.03 -4.63
N THR A 150 9.52 -21.46 -3.99
CA THR A 150 9.88 -21.75 -2.60
C THR A 150 9.20 -20.73 -1.71
N TYR A 151 8.35 -21.20 -0.81
CA TYR A 151 7.69 -20.38 0.20
C TYR A 151 8.51 -20.36 1.48
N GLN A 152 8.51 -19.22 2.17
CA GLN A 152 9.00 -19.06 3.54
C GLN A 152 7.81 -19.10 4.49
N SER A 153 7.92 -19.84 5.58
CA SER A 153 6.88 -19.89 6.60
C SER A 153 7.48 -19.84 7.99
N GLU A 154 6.84 -19.07 8.85
CA GLU A 154 7.25 -18.85 10.23
C GLU A 154 6.03 -18.90 11.15
N PHE A 155 6.19 -19.42 12.36
CA PHE A 155 5.18 -19.39 13.40
C PHE A 155 5.82 -19.54 14.79
N TRP A 156 5.08 -19.13 15.81
CA TRP A 156 5.42 -19.35 17.21
C TRP A 156 4.48 -20.38 17.80
N MET A 157 5.00 -21.26 18.63
CA MET A 157 4.21 -22.35 19.22
C MET A 157 4.50 -22.46 20.73
N LEU A 158 3.44 -22.63 21.51
CA LEU A 158 3.47 -22.88 22.96
C LEU A 158 2.65 -24.14 23.26
N GLY A 159 3.15 -24.95 24.20
CA GLY A 159 2.54 -26.21 24.60
C GLY A 159 3.47 -27.41 24.43
N ASP A 160 3.29 -28.43 25.27
CA ASP A 160 4.16 -29.61 25.29
C ASP A 160 3.93 -30.48 24.05
N TYR A 161 4.85 -30.39 23.08
CA TYR A 161 4.80 -31.20 21.88
C TYR A 161 6.20 -31.42 21.30
N GLN A 162 6.59 -32.69 21.20
CA GLN A 162 7.80 -33.11 20.52
C GLN A 162 7.44 -34.07 19.38
N GLY A 163 7.77 -33.68 18.15
CA GLY A 163 7.40 -34.46 16.98
C GLY A 163 7.47 -33.69 15.69
N THR A 164 6.68 -34.13 14.72
CA THR A 164 6.59 -33.50 13.41
C THR A 164 5.29 -32.74 13.29
N VAL A 165 5.34 -31.51 12.81
CA VAL A 165 4.19 -30.80 12.25
C VAL A 165 4.27 -30.84 10.72
N THR A 166 3.13 -30.80 10.06
CA THR A 166 3.02 -30.77 8.60
C THR A 166 2.44 -29.43 8.16
N LEU A 167 3.20 -28.67 7.40
CA LEU A 167 2.72 -27.47 6.72
C LEU A 167 2.23 -27.85 5.33
N GLN A 168 1.07 -27.36 4.90
CA GLN A 168 0.50 -27.67 3.60
C GLN A 168 -0.06 -26.44 2.89
N LEU A 169 -0.02 -26.47 1.56
CA LEU A 169 -0.84 -25.64 0.68
C LEU A 169 -1.83 -26.56 -0.02
N VAL A 170 -3.12 -26.33 0.19
CA VAL A 170 -4.18 -27.24 -0.25
C VAL A 170 -5.30 -26.45 -0.94
N GLY A 171 -5.79 -26.93 -2.08
CA GLY A 171 -6.98 -26.36 -2.70
C GLY A 171 -8.20 -26.52 -1.78
N SER A 172 -8.81 -25.41 -1.37
CA SER A 172 -9.83 -25.38 -0.32
C SER A 172 -11.09 -26.17 -0.70
N ALA A 173 -11.47 -26.11 -1.98
CA ALA A 173 -12.58 -26.90 -2.51
C ALA A 173 -12.17 -28.26 -3.09
N SER A 174 -11.00 -28.34 -3.74
CA SER A 174 -10.57 -29.54 -4.46
C SER A 174 -9.90 -30.59 -3.57
N GLY A 175 -9.35 -30.18 -2.43
CA GLY A 175 -8.52 -31.02 -1.56
C GLY A 175 -7.16 -31.39 -2.15
N ILE A 176 -6.77 -30.85 -3.31
CA ILE A 176 -5.49 -31.13 -3.95
C ILE A 176 -4.37 -30.48 -3.13
N THR A 177 -3.38 -31.27 -2.74
CA THR A 177 -2.19 -30.77 -2.04
C THR A 177 -1.14 -30.31 -3.04
N TYR A 178 -0.85 -29.02 -3.03
CA TYR A 178 0.16 -28.39 -3.90
C TYR A 178 1.54 -28.31 -3.23
N ALA A 179 1.58 -28.32 -1.90
CA ALA A 179 2.80 -28.45 -1.10
C ALA A 179 2.50 -29.21 0.20
N SER A 180 3.45 -30.02 0.66
CA SER A 180 3.41 -30.68 1.96
C SER A 180 4.82 -30.78 2.52
N HIS A 181 5.05 -30.20 3.70
CA HIS A 181 6.36 -30.10 4.31
C HIS A 181 6.32 -30.53 5.78
N ASN A 182 7.15 -31.50 6.13
CA ASN A 182 7.29 -31.98 7.50
C ASN A 182 8.41 -31.22 8.21
N LEU A 183 8.10 -30.60 9.35
CA LEU A 183 9.02 -29.89 10.21
C LEU A 183 9.06 -30.56 11.59
N THR A 184 10.25 -30.90 12.07
CA THR A 184 10.42 -31.37 13.45
C THR A 184 10.42 -30.19 14.40
N VAL A 185 9.62 -30.28 15.45
CA VAL A 185 9.44 -29.26 16.49
C VAL A 185 9.65 -29.86 17.88
N ASP A 186 10.06 -29.01 18.81
CA ASP A 186 10.26 -29.33 20.23
C ASP A 186 9.78 -28.14 21.07
N SER A 187 8.48 -28.11 21.34
CA SER A 187 7.78 -27.04 22.06
C SER A 187 7.44 -27.47 23.49
N ASN A 188 7.29 -26.50 24.38
CA ASN A 188 6.96 -26.73 25.79
C ASN A 188 5.98 -25.68 26.31
N LEU A 189 5.48 -25.87 27.54
CA LEU A 189 4.52 -24.96 28.20
C LEU A 189 5.11 -23.67 28.78
N SER A 190 6.43 -23.46 28.75
CA SER A 190 7.06 -22.33 29.49
C SER A 190 7.18 -21.04 28.68
N HIS A 191 7.36 -21.12 27.38
CA HIS A 191 7.48 -19.97 26.48
C HIS A 191 7.20 -20.38 25.04
N PHE A 192 6.72 -19.43 24.24
CA PHE A 192 6.59 -19.64 22.80
C PHE A 192 7.97 -19.90 22.17
N THR A 193 8.04 -20.94 21.36
CA THR A 193 9.23 -21.27 20.57
C THR A 193 8.99 -20.88 19.11
N ARG A 194 9.93 -20.15 18.52
CA ARG A 194 9.89 -19.75 17.10
C ARG A 194 10.32 -20.89 16.19
N TYR A 195 9.57 -21.09 15.12
CA TYR A 195 9.89 -22.02 14.06
C TYR A 195 9.86 -21.30 12.71
N ASN A 196 10.92 -21.44 11.93
CA ASN A 196 11.04 -20.89 10.58
C ASN A 196 11.54 -21.99 9.64
N THR A 197 10.90 -22.12 8.48
CA THR A 197 11.26 -23.08 7.45
C THR A 197 10.93 -22.56 6.05
N SER A 198 11.40 -23.29 5.03
CA SER A 198 11.01 -23.07 3.64
C SER A 198 10.64 -24.37 2.95
N PHE A 199 9.74 -24.29 1.97
CA PHE A 199 9.31 -25.46 1.21
C PHE A 199 8.86 -25.10 -0.21
N ASN A 200 9.04 -26.06 -1.12
CA ASN A 200 8.62 -25.90 -2.51
C ASN A 200 7.16 -26.28 -2.69
N SER A 201 6.50 -25.60 -3.62
CA SER A 201 5.13 -25.89 -4.07
C SER A 201 5.08 -26.20 -5.56
N THR A 202 4.02 -26.91 -5.96
CA THR A 202 3.56 -26.93 -7.35
C THR A 202 2.52 -25.83 -7.54
N ALA A 203 2.42 -25.25 -8.74
CA ALA A 203 1.43 -24.20 -8.99
C ALA A 203 0.00 -24.77 -8.97
N ALA A 204 -0.91 -24.05 -8.30
CA ALA A 204 -2.34 -24.26 -8.38
C ALA A 204 -2.92 -23.57 -9.62
N PRO A 205 -4.06 -24.05 -10.16
CA PRO A 205 -4.72 -23.41 -11.30
C PRO A 205 -5.49 -22.14 -10.93
N ASP A 206 -5.75 -21.91 -9.64
CA ASP A 206 -6.49 -20.76 -9.13
C ASP A 206 -6.02 -20.44 -7.70
N GLY A 207 -6.58 -19.38 -7.10
CA GLY A 207 -6.24 -18.93 -5.75
C GLY A 207 -7.13 -19.47 -4.63
N ASN A 208 -8.05 -20.40 -4.94
CA ASN A 208 -8.93 -21.02 -3.94
C ASN A 208 -8.18 -22.11 -3.17
N ASN A 209 -7.15 -21.70 -2.45
CA ASN A 209 -6.29 -22.53 -1.63
C ASN A 209 -6.21 -21.99 -0.20
N GLU A 210 -5.76 -22.82 0.72
CA GLU A 210 -5.55 -22.51 2.13
C GLU A 210 -4.20 -23.06 2.58
N TRP A 211 -3.59 -22.38 3.56
CA TRP A 211 -2.42 -22.86 4.27
C TRP A 211 -2.87 -23.67 5.49
N ARG A 212 -2.26 -24.82 5.75
CA ARG A 212 -2.59 -25.67 6.90
C ARG A 212 -1.38 -25.97 7.75
N LEU A 213 -1.57 -26.04 9.07
CA LEU A 213 -0.62 -26.61 10.02
C LEU A 213 -1.29 -27.78 10.73
N LEU A 214 -0.73 -28.97 10.57
CA LEU A 214 -1.22 -30.21 11.16
C LEU A 214 -0.20 -30.85 12.10
N PHE A 215 -0.66 -31.44 13.18
CA PHE A 215 0.15 -32.14 14.17
C PHE A 215 -0.55 -33.44 14.63
N ASP A 216 0.19 -34.32 15.29
CA ASP A 216 -0.32 -35.59 15.78
C ASP A 216 -1.21 -35.35 17.02
N GLY A 217 -2.52 -35.40 16.83
CA GLY A 217 -3.49 -35.16 17.90
C GLY A 217 -3.40 -36.18 19.04
N ALA A 218 -2.91 -37.40 18.78
CA ALA A 218 -2.74 -38.41 19.81
C ALA A 218 -1.74 -37.98 20.90
N LYS A 219 -0.78 -37.10 20.56
CA LYS A 219 0.23 -36.59 21.50
C LYS A 219 -0.29 -35.46 22.39
N VAL A 220 -1.40 -34.84 22.01
CA VAL A 220 -1.96 -33.63 22.66
C VAL A 220 -3.38 -33.91 23.19
N ALA A 221 -3.86 -35.15 23.08
CA ALA A 221 -5.24 -35.51 23.43
C ALA A 221 -5.60 -35.11 24.88
N GLY A 222 -6.65 -34.30 25.03
CA GLY A 222 -7.08 -33.74 26.31
C GLY A 222 -6.35 -32.45 26.73
N SER A 223 -5.57 -31.86 25.84
CA SER A 223 -4.80 -30.62 26.06
C SER A 223 -4.94 -29.69 24.84
N GLU A 224 -4.10 -28.67 24.77
CA GLU A 224 -4.12 -27.66 23.71
C GLU A 224 -2.72 -27.24 23.29
N LEU A 225 -2.61 -26.65 22.11
CA LEU A 225 -1.41 -25.96 21.62
C LEU A 225 -1.79 -24.55 21.18
N ASN A 226 -0.96 -23.57 21.53
CA ASN A 226 -1.13 -22.19 21.11
C ASN A 226 -0.18 -21.87 19.96
N PHE A 227 -0.68 -21.14 18.97
CA PHE A 227 0.08 -20.68 17.81
C PHE A 227 -0.04 -19.16 17.66
N ALA A 228 1.07 -18.47 17.42
CA ALA A 228 1.07 -17.02 17.24
C ALA A 228 1.89 -16.61 16.02
N LEU A 229 1.51 -15.48 15.42
CA LEU A 229 2.20 -14.82 14.32
C LEU A 229 2.58 -15.80 13.19
N VAL A 230 1.57 -16.49 12.64
CA VAL A 230 1.75 -17.43 11.51
C VAL A 230 2.00 -16.67 10.23
N GLN A 231 3.04 -17.01 9.50
CA GLN A 231 3.45 -16.26 8.31
C GLN A 231 3.67 -17.19 7.14
N LEU A 232 3.31 -16.71 5.95
CA LEU A 232 3.59 -17.36 4.70
C LEU A 232 3.91 -16.31 3.63
N PHE A 233 5.11 -16.39 3.07
CA PHE A 233 5.56 -15.54 1.98
C PHE A 233 5.96 -16.40 0.79
N ALA A 234 5.46 -16.05 -0.39
CA ALA A 234 6.10 -16.42 -1.65
C ALA A 234 7.40 -15.58 -1.83
N PRO A 235 8.22 -15.82 -2.87
CA PRO A 235 9.31 -14.89 -3.19
C PRO A 235 8.79 -13.46 -3.36
N THR A 236 9.36 -12.55 -2.58
CA THR A 236 9.00 -11.13 -2.56
C THR A 236 9.75 -10.34 -3.63
N TYR A 237 9.21 -9.18 -4.00
CA TYR A 237 9.86 -8.22 -4.90
C TYR A 237 11.26 -7.86 -4.36
N HIS A 238 12.27 -7.89 -5.25
CA HIS A 238 13.71 -7.80 -4.91
C HIS A 238 14.20 -8.72 -3.77
N SER A 239 13.49 -9.80 -3.47
CA SER A 239 13.81 -10.73 -2.38
C SER A 239 13.93 -10.06 -1.00
N ARG A 240 13.21 -8.95 -0.78
CA ARG A 240 13.16 -8.25 0.51
C ARG A 240 12.42 -9.10 1.54
N THR A 241 13.03 -9.36 2.70
CA THR A 241 12.31 -9.94 3.85
C THR A 241 11.16 -9.03 4.24
N ASN A 242 9.98 -9.58 4.56
CA ASN A 242 8.78 -8.79 4.85
C ASN A 242 8.37 -7.82 3.71
N GLY A 243 8.85 -8.10 2.49
CA GLY A 243 8.70 -7.21 1.35
C GLY A 243 7.39 -7.39 0.59
N LEU A 244 7.34 -6.75 -0.58
CA LEU A 244 6.14 -6.68 -1.41
C LEU A 244 5.88 -7.96 -2.20
N ARG A 245 4.61 -8.17 -2.55
CA ARG A 245 4.12 -9.22 -3.44
C ARG A 245 4.57 -8.94 -4.87
N GLY A 246 5.36 -9.84 -5.45
CA GLY A 246 6.03 -9.60 -6.74
C GLY A 246 5.10 -9.43 -7.95
N ASP A 247 3.93 -10.08 -7.94
CA ASP A 247 2.93 -9.97 -9.01
C ASP A 247 2.22 -8.60 -9.03
N ILE A 248 1.98 -8.00 -7.87
CA ILE A 248 1.42 -6.64 -7.76
C ILE A 248 2.51 -5.59 -7.97
N ALA A 249 3.64 -5.73 -7.26
CA ALA A 249 4.75 -4.78 -7.36
C ALA A 249 5.25 -4.64 -8.81
N GLY A 250 5.32 -5.74 -9.57
CA GLY A 250 5.69 -5.70 -10.97
C GLY A 250 4.71 -4.89 -11.85
N VAL A 251 3.40 -4.96 -11.59
CA VAL A 251 2.42 -4.15 -12.32
C VAL A 251 2.51 -2.68 -11.94
N VAL A 252 2.75 -2.38 -10.66
CA VAL A 252 2.96 -0.99 -10.23
C VAL A 252 4.25 -0.40 -10.82
N GLU A 253 5.33 -1.19 -10.90
CA GLU A 253 6.59 -0.78 -11.53
C GLU A 253 6.40 -0.41 -13.02
N GLU A 254 5.51 -1.12 -13.74
CA GLU A 254 5.19 -0.83 -15.15
C GLU A 254 4.52 0.55 -15.37
N LEU A 255 4.00 1.19 -14.33
CA LEU A 255 3.54 2.59 -14.42
C LEU A 255 4.69 3.60 -14.51
N HIS A 256 5.92 3.18 -14.17
CA HIS A 256 7.08 4.05 -13.99
C HIS A 256 6.79 5.26 -13.06
N PRO A 257 6.26 5.02 -11.85
CA PRO A 257 5.99 6.11 -10.92
C PRO A 257 7.27 6.82 -10.51
N THR A 258 7.20 8.14 -10.36
CA THR A 258 8.37 8.96 -10.00
C THR A 258 8.39 9.36 -8.52
N PHE A 259 7.26 9.22 -7.83
CA PHE A 259 7.15 9.44 -6.39
C PHE A 259 6.08 8.51 -5.78
N LEU A 260 6.18 8.30 -4.47
CA LEU A 260 5.19 7.61 -3.65
C LEU A 260 4.76 8.52 -2.50
N ARG A 261 3.48 8.89 -2.44
CA ARG A 261 2.84 9.53 -1.27
C ARG A 261 2.33 8.46 -0.32
N PHE A 262 2.77 8.47 0.93
CA PHE A 262 2.45 7.47 1.97
C PHE A 262 2.68 8.04 3.38
N PRO A 263 2.19 7.43 4.47
CA PRO A 263 1.24 6.30 4.55
C PRO A 263 -0.23 6.73 4.50
N GLY A 264 -0.49 8.02 4.21
CA GLY A 264 -1.83 8.60 4.08
C GLY A 264 -2.51 8.29 2.74
N GLY A 265 -3.76 8.65 2.51
CA GLY A 265 -4.57 9.72 3.08
C GLY A 265 -5.18 9.38 4.42
N ASN A 266 -6.48 9.08 4.48
CA ASN A 266 -7.24 8.98 5.73
C ASN A 266 -6.56 8.09 6.78
N ASN A 267 -5.94 7.00 6.31
CA ASN A 267 -5.35 6.00 7.16
C ASN A 267 -4.12 6.45 7.99
N ILE A 268 -3.61 7.67 7.80
CA ILE A 268 -2.62 8.28 8.71
C ILE A 268 -3.29 8.88 9.97
N GLU A 269 -4.51 9.40 9.84
CA GLU A 269 -5.19 10.25 10.83
C GLU A 269 -5.66 9.46 12.05
N GLY A 270 -6.22 8.26 11.81
CA GLY A 270 -6.81 7.40 12.84
C GLY A 270 -8.22 7.81 13.25
N LEU A 271 -9.00 6.81 13.68
CA LEU A 271 -10.33 7.00 14.26
C LEU A 271 -10.28 7.79 15.58
N GLN A 272 -9.19 7.62 16.34
CA GLN A 272 -8.81 8.35 17.55
C GLN A 272 -7.30 8.59 17.51
N ILE A 273 -6.76 9.42 18.41
CA ILE A 273 -5.32 9.67 18.50
C ILE A 273 -4.54 8.38 18.78
N GLU A 274 -5.09 7.46 19.57
CA GLU A 274 -4.45 6.19 19.91
C GLU A 274 -4.42 5.20 18.73
N SER A 275 -5.26 5.41 17.71
CA SER A 275 -5.31 4.55 16.51
C SER A 275 -4.71 5.23 15.28
N ARG A 276 -4.05 6.38 15.45
CA ARG A 276 -3.28 7.06 14.38
C ARG A 276 -2.15 6.17 13.89
N TRP A 277 -1.64 6.46 12.70
CA TRP A 277 -0.39 5.86 12.27
C TRP A 277 0.79 6.33 13.15
N THR A 278 1.51 5.38 13.74
CA THR A 278 2.59 5.63 14.69
C THR A 278 3.89 4.97 14.21
N TRP A 279 4.78 5.75 13.61
CA TRP A 279 5.94 5.26 12.85
C TRP A 279 6.78 4.19 13.58
N ASN A 280 7.04 4.38 14.87
CA ASN A 280 7.89 3.52 15.67
C ASN A 280 7.24 2.17 16.03
N GLU A 281 5.93 2.04 15.85
CA GLU A 281 5.20 0.77 15.96
C GLU A 281 5.20 -0.02 14.65
N THR A 282 5.67 0.59 13.57
CA THR A 282 5.72 0.00 12.22
C THR A 282 7.12 -0.47 11.80
N ILE A 283 8.13 -0.35 12.65
CA ILE A 283 9.52 -0.71 12.32
C ILE A 283 10.03 -1.88 13.15
N GLY A 284 11.15 -2.48 12.72
CA GLY A 284 11.78 -3.58 13.44
C GLY A 284 11.01 -4.90 13.34
N PRO A 285 11.26 -5.86 14.25
CA PRO A 285 10.67 -7.20 14.17
C PRO A 285 9.15 -7.21 14.25
N LEU A 286 8.49 -8.00 13.39
CA LEU A 286 7.01 -8.12 13.35
C LEU A 286 6.38 -8.53 14.68
N ILE A 287 7.06 -9.34 15.48
CA ILE A 287 6.60 -9.72 16.83
C ILE A 287 6.47 -8.51 17.78
N ASN A 288 7.08 -7.38 17.46
CA ASN A 288 6.99 -6.15 18.26
C ASN A 288 6.06 -5.11 17.63
N ARG A 289 5.35 -5.42 16.54
CA ARG A 289 4.42 -4.49 15.87
C ARG A 289 2.99 -4.80 16.31
N PRO A 290 2.33 -3.93 17.09
CA PRO A 290 1.00 -4.19 17.62
C PRO A 290 -0.09 -4.15 16.55
N GLY A 291 0.16 -3.43 15.44
CA GLY A 291 -0.90 -3.07 14.51
C GLY A 291 -1.88 -2.09 15.15
N ARG A 292 -2.97 -1.76 14.45
CA ARG A 292 -3.97 -0.80 14.91
C ARG A 292 -5.31 -1.00 14.21
N ASP A 293 -6.38 -0.48 14.82
CA ASP A 293 -7.63 -0.32 14.09
C ASP A 293 -7.47 0.82 13.06
N SER A 294 -7.89 0.55 11.81
CA SER A 294 -7.72 1.48 10.70
C SER A 294 -8.97 2.31 10.46
N ASP A 295 -8.84 3.30 9.58
CA ASP A 295 -9.94 4.18 9.16
C ASP A 295 -10.91 3.49 8.17
N TRP A 296 -10.67 2.21 7.82
CA TRP A 296 -11.35 1.49 6.73
C TRP A 296 -12.10 0.20 7.15
N TRP A 297 -12.64 0.13 8.37
CA TRP A 297 -13.49 -0.98 8.85
C TRP A 297 -12.81 -2.36 8.98
N TYR A 298 -11.48 -2.42 8.92
CA TYR A 298 -10.64 -3.57 9.28
C TYR A 298 -9.35 -3.07 9.94
N PRO A 299 -8.65 -3.85 10.78
CA PRO A 299 -7.38 -3.40 11.37
C PRO A 299 -6.19 -3.61 10.43
N ASN A 300 -5.11 -2.90 10.68
CA ASN A 300 -3.84 -3.04 9.99
C ASN A 300 -2.84 -3.79 10.86
N THR A 301 -2.04 -4.65 10.24
CA THR A 301 -0.95 -5.37 10.91
C THR A 301 0.28 -4.50 11.15
N ASP A 302 0.38 -3.38 10.41
CA ASP A 302 1.56 -2.52 10.27
C ASP A 302 2.83 -3.31 9.87
N ALA A 303 2.66 -4.46 9.21
CA ALA A 303 3.75 -5.22 8.61
C ALA A 303 4.30 -4.53 7.36
N LEU A 304 3.46 -3.80 6.62
CA LEU A 304 3.91 -2.80 5.63
C LEU A 304 4.17 -1.48 6.38
N GLY A 305 5.37 -1.37 6.96
CA GLY A 305 5.76 -0.23 7.79
C GLY A 305 6.65 0.78 7.08
N LEU A 306 7.08 1.81 7.82
CA LEU A 306 7.88 2.92 7.31
C LEU A 306 9.09 2.47 6.48
N ASP A 307 9.80 1.49 7.01
CA ASP A 307 10.99 0.90 6.44
C ASP A 307 10.65 0.15 5.12
N GLU A 308 9.55 -0.61 5.10
CA GLU A 308 9.03 -1.29 3.90
C GLU A 308 8.56 -0.34 2.79
N TYR A 309 7.94 0.79 3.12
CA TYR A 309 7.63 1.85 2.13
C TYR A 309 8.89 2.45 1.51
N LEU A 310 9.96 2.60 2.29
CA LEU A 310 11.20 3.20 1.79
C LEU A 310 12.02 2.24 0.94
N TRP A 311 11.99 0.93 1.25
CA TRP A 311 12.49 -0.08 0.31
C TRP A 311 11.68 -0.11 -0.98
N TRP A 312 10.36 0.05 -0.91
CA TRP A 312 9.53 0.17 -2.12
C TRP A 312 9.99 1.36 -2.97
N CYS A 313 10.20 2.53 -2.36
CA CYS A 313 10.72 3.69 -3.07
C CYS A 313 12.08 3.43 -3.73
N GLU A 314 13.05 2.87 -3.00
CA GLU A 314 14.37 2.55 -3.56
C GLU A 314 14.33 1.51 -4.69
N ASP A 315 13.51 0.47 -4.52
CA ASP A 315 13.42 -0.64 -5.47
C ASP A 315 12.69 -0.26 -6.77
N MET A 316 12.00 0.89 -6.81
CA MET A 316 11.33 1.45 -8.00
C MET A 316 11.84 2.83 -8.40
N ASP A 317 12.93 3.33 -7.80
CA ASP A 317 13.50 4.67 -8.04
C ASP A 317 12.48 5.82 -7.86
N MET A 318 11.61 5.70 -6.86
CA MET A 318 10.61 6.72 -6.51
C MET A 318 11.16 7.68 -5.45
N VAL A 319 10.76 8.95 -5.55
CA VAL A 319 10.92 9.91 -4.46
C VAL A 319 9.84 9.69 -3.39
N PRO A 320 10.20 9.48 -2.11
CA PRO A 320 9.20 9.40 -1.05
C PRO A 320 8.64 10.79 -0.72
N VAL A 321 7.31 10.87 -0.67
CA VAL A 321 6.53 11.96 -0.10
C VAL A 321 5.90 11.42 1.18
N LEU A 322 6.56 11.69 2.32
CA LEU A 322 6.16 11.16 3.63
C LEU A 322 5.14 12.09 4.28
N ALA A 323 3.94 11.61 4.53
CA ALA A 323 3.00 12.30 5.41
C ALA A 323 3.34 12.04 6.88
N VAL A 324 3.29 13.10 7.70
CA VAL A 324 3.43 13.00 9.17
C VAL A 324 2.09 13.36 9.83
N TRP A 325 1.74 12.63 10.88
CA TRP A 325 0.53 12.92 11.65
C TRP A 325 0.64 14.27 12.36
N ASP A 326 -0.40 15.09 12.29
CA ASP A 326 -0.29 16.52 12.55
C ASP A 326 -1.17 17.03 13.70
N GLY A 327 -1.72 16.12 14.50
CA GLY A 327 -2.62 16.45 15.60
C GLY A 327 -4.09 16.15 15.30
N LYS A 328 -4.47 15.80 14.06
CA LYS A 328 -5.87 15.53 13.68
C LYS A 328 -6.17 14.04 13.58
N SER A 329 -7.24 13.61 14.24
CA SER A 329 -7.90 12.31 14.05
C SER A 329 -9.40 12.54 13.78
N TYR A 330 -10.14 11.50 13.39
CA TYR A 330 -11.61 11.60 13.24
C TYR A 330 -12.33 11.84 14.57
N GLY A 331 -11.76 11.39 15.68
CA GLY A 331 -12.36 11.48 17.01
C GLY A 331 -12.08 12.79 17.72
N GLU A 332 -10.83 13.26 17.63
CA GLU A 332 -10.34 14.43 18.35
C GLU A 332 -9.16 15.10 17.62
N ILE A 333 -8.94 16.38 17.97
CA ILE A 333 -7.87 17.21 17.40
C ILE A 333 -7.08 17.84 18.55
N VAL A 334 -5.78 17.57 18.60
CA VAL A 334 -4.84 18.20 19.53
C VAL A 334 -4.09 19.34 18.85
N SER A 335 -4.00 20.49 19.52
CA SER A 335 -3.38 21.70 18.98
C SER A 335 -2.73 22.53 20.09
N GLY A 336 -2.05 23.62 19.72
CA GLY A 336 -1.36 24.45 20.70
C GLY A 336 -0.32 23.65 21.51
N PRO A 337 -0.19 23.90 22.82
CA PRO A 337 0.80 23.21 23.67
C PRO A 337 0.62 21.69 23.79
N GLU A 338 -0.57 21.17 23.54
CA GLU A 338 -0.86 19.72 23.64
C GLU A 338 -0.26 18.93 22.47
N LEU A 339 0.12 19.61 21.38
CA LEU A 339 0.80 18.99 20.25
C LEU A 339 2.26 18.59 20.56
N GLN A 340 2.84 19.13 21.63
CA GLN A 340 4.28 19.00 21.93
C GLN A 340 4.83 17.56 21.94
N PRO A 341 4.15 16.54 22.50
CA PRO A 341 4.65 15.16 22.44
C PRO A 341 4.78 14.64 21.01
N TYR A 342 3.86 15.05 20.12
CA TYR A 342 3.86 14.62 18.72
C TYR A 342 4.90 15.35 17.88
N LEU A 343 5.27 16.59 18.26
CA LEU A 343 6.43 17.27 17.68
C LEU A 343 7.75 16.54 18.00
N GLU A 344 7.85 15.96 19.21
CA GLU A 344 8.97 15.10 19.59
C GLU A 344 8.95 13.78 18.82
N ASP A 345 7.79 13.15 18.66
CA ASP A 345 7.65 11.94 17.82
C ASP A 345 8.08 12.18 16.37
N ILE A 346 7.68 13.29 15.75
CA ILE A 346 8.12 13.68 14.40
C ILE A 346 9.64 13.90 14.37
N SER A 347 10.20 14.56 15.39
CA SER A 347 11.66 14.76 15.46
C SER A 347 12.41 13.41 15.56
N ASN A 348 11.86 12.47 16.33
CA ASN A 348 12.40 11.13 16.50
C ASN A 348 12.30 10.31 15.21
N GLU A 349 11.19 10.42 14.49
CA GLU A 349 11.01 9.83 13.16
C GLU A 349 12.06 10.36 12.17
N LEU A 350 12.26 11.67 12.12
CA LEU A 350 13.26 12.25 11.23
C LEU A 350 14.69 11.93 11.65
N GLU A 351 14.98 11.81 12.94
CA GLU A 351 16.28 11.29 13.40
C GLU A 351 16.47 9.82 12.99
N TYR A 352 15.42 8.99 13.05
CA TYR A 352 15.45 7.62 12.53
C TYR A 352 15.78 7.61 11.04
N LEU A 353 15.11 8.45 10.26
CA LEU A 353 15.24 8.48 8.80
C LEU A 353 16.57 9.09 8.34
N LEU A 354 16.95 10.24 8.89
CA LEU A 354 18.01 11.11 8.37
C LEU A 354 19.25 11.16 9.26
N GLY A 355 19.14 10.74 10.52
CA GLY A 355 20.22 10.80 11.50
C GLY A 355 21.38 9.85 11.20
N PRO A 356 22.60 10.17 11.67
CA PRO A 356 23.74 9.27 11.53
C PRO A 356 23.54 8.01 12.38
N ALA A 357 24.12 6.88 11.95
CA ALA A 357 23.96 5.58 12.64
C ALA A 357 24.46 5.54 14.11
N ASN A 358 25.10 6.60 14.60
CA ASN A 358 25.54 6.74 15.99
C ASN A 358 24.62 7.62 16.85
N SER A 359 23.58 8.22 16.27
CA SER A 359 22.53 8.92 17.00
C SER A 359 21.55 7.92 17.63
N THR A 360 20.60 8.38 18.45
CA THR A 360 19.68 7.47 19.17
C THR A 360 18.82 6.68 18.19
N TYR A 361 18.11 7.38 17.31
CA TYR A 361 17.20 6.74 16.36
C TYR A 361 17.90 6.31 15.07
N GLY A 362 18.98 6.97 14.65
CA GLY A 362 19.82 6.47 13.55
C GLY A 362 20.48 5.12 13.89
N LYS A 363 20.82 4.88 15.16
CA LYS A 363 21.26 3.56 15.63
C LYS A 363 20.14 2.52 15.57
N LEU A 364 18.90 2.91 15.90
CA LEU A 364 17.74 2.02 15.77
C LEU A 364 17.53 1.60 14.30
N ARG A 365 17.62 2.55 13.36
CA ARG A 365 17.58 2.27 11.92
C ARG A 365 18.66 1.27 11.49
N ALA A 366 19.90 1.48 11.95
CA ALA A 366 21.00 0.56 11.69
C ALA A 366 20.75 -0.84 12.28
N GLN A 367 20.16 -0.94 13.47
CA GLN A 367 19.77 -2.21 14.09
C GLN A 367 18.67 -2.93 13.32
N ASN A 368 17.76 -2.18 12.68
CA ASN A 368 16.71 -2.71 11.82
C ASN A 368 17.21 -3.08 10.41
N GLY A 369 18.51 -2.94 10.13
CA GLY A 369 19.13 -3.41 8.90
C GLY A 369 19.45 -2.33 7.88
N ARG A 370 19.30 -1.04 8.23
CA ARG A 370 19.61 0.09 7.36
C ARG A 370 20.64 1.04 8.00
N GLU A 371 21.91 0.86 7.67
CA GLU A 371 22.99 1.71 8.20
C GLU A 371 22.95 3.13 7.64
N ASP A 372 22.79 3.28 6.33
CA ASP A 372 22.76 4.58 5.65
C ASP A 372 21.44 5.31 5.91
N PRO A 373 21.44 6.65 6.07
CA PRO A 373 20.21 7.42 6.10
C PRO A 373 19.32 7.16 4.88
N TRP A 374 18.01 7.27 5.09
CA TRP A 374 17.03 7.30 4.02
C TRP A 374 17.08 8.64 3.30
N ARG A 375 16.59 8.69 2.06
CA ARG A 375 16.39 9.94 1.33
C ARG A 375 14.95 10.39 1.51
N ILE A 376 14.74 11.50 2.22
CA ILE A 376 13.42 12.15 2.35
C ILE A 376 13.59 13.61 1.91
N ASP A 377 13.00 13.96 0.77
CA ASP A 377 13.06 15.32 0.21
C ASP A 377 11.74 16.10 0.45
N TYR A 378 10.63 15.38 0.64
CA TYR A 378 9.28 15.92 0.77
C TYR A 378 8.58 15.36 2.00
N ILE A 379 8.01 16.24 2.81
CA ILE A 379 7.13 15.87 3.92
C ILE A 379 5.80 16.61 3.78
N GLU A 380 4.71 15.86 3.85
CA GLU A 380 3.36 16.40 3.97
C GLU A 380 2.95 16.47 5.44
N ILE A 381 2.39 17.59 5.87
CA ILE A 381 1.91 17.79 7.24
C ILE A 381 0.41 17.56 7.27
N GLY A 382 -0.01 16.41 7.81
CA GLY A 382 -1.41 16.02 7.89
C GLY A 382 -1.95 15.39 6.61
N ASN A 383 -3.27 15.36 6.52
CA ASN A 383 -4.04 14.91 5.36
C ASN A 383 -5.40 15.63 5.39
N GLU A 384 -5.81 16.27 4.29
CA GLU A 384 -7.15 16.88 4.14
C GLU A 384 -7.61 17.72 5.35
N ASP A 385 -6.78 18.64 5.84
CA ASP A 385 -7.10 19.41 7.05
C ASP A 385 -8.24 20.43 6.87
N ASP A 386 -8.63 20.72 5.63
CA ASP A 386 -9.86 21.44 5.31
C ASP A 386 -11.14 20.59 5.51
N TYR A 387 -10.99 19.28 5.66
CA TYR A 387 -12.06 18.35 6.01
C TYR A 387 -12.02 17.95 7.49
N THR A 388 -13.06 17.23 7.92
CA THR A 388 -13.20 16.61 9.26
C THR A 388 -12.97 17.52 10.47
N GLY A 389 -13.04 18.85 10.29
CA GLY A 389 -12.94 19.84 11.36
C GLY A 389 -11.52 20.38 11.63
N GLY A 390 -10.53 20.03 10.80
CA GLY A 390 -9.13 20.46 10.97
C GLY A 390 -8.87 21.95 10.78
N CYS A 391 -9.66 22.60 9.93
CA CYS A 391 -9.38 23.92 9.36
C CYS A 391 -9.10 25.02 10.40
N GLU A 392 -9.85 25.07 11.51
CA GLU A 392 -9.68 26.11 12.54
C GLU A 392 -8.33 26.02 13.26
N THR A 393 -7.78 24.81 13.40
CA THR A 393 -6.55 24.55 14.17
C THR A 393 -5.33 24.32 13.29
N TYR A 394 -5.53 23.98 12.02
CA TYR A 394 -4.44 23.66 11.08
C TYR A 394 -3.38 24.76 10.96
N PRO A 395 -3.71 26.07 10.92
CA PRO A 395 -2.68 27.12 10.85
C PRO A 395 -1.66 27.06 11.99
N ASP A 396 -2.11 26.74 13.20
CA ASP A 396 -1.25 26.63 14.38
C ASP A 396 -0.44 25.33 14.34
N ARG A 397 -1.10 24.19 14.10
CA ARG A 397 -0.47 22.86 14.03
C ARG A 397 0.60 22.81 12.92
N PHE A 398 0.25 23.27 11.72
CA PHE A 398 1.17 23.38 10.58
C PHE A 398 2.41 24.19 10.93
N MET A 399 2.27 25.37 11.56
CA MET A 399 3.42 26.20 11.89
C MET A 399 4.30 25.58 12.98
N GLN A 400 3.71 24.92 13.98
CA GLN A 400 4.48 24.21 15.01
C GLN A 400 5.31 23.06 14.39
N ILE A 401 4.70 22.26 13.53
CA ILE A 401 5.36 21.13 12.86
C ILE A 401 6.39 21.62 11.85
N TYR A 402 6.05 22.59 11.00
CA TYR A 402 6.98 23.21 10.05
C TYR A 402 8.24 23.71 10.76
N ASN A 403 8.09 24.46 11.86
CA ASN A 403 9.21 24.99 12.62
C ASN A 403 10.04 23.88 13.26
N THR A 404 9.39 22.82 13.74
CA THR A 404 10.06 21.65 14.32
C THR A 404 10.96 20.97 13.29
N ILE A 405 10.42 20.66 12.11
CA ILE A 405 11.16 20.03 11.01
C ILE A 405 12.27 20.95 10.51
N HIS A 406 11.96 22.20 10.15
CA HIS A 406 12.92 23.12 9.55
C HIS A 406 14.03 23.59 10.50
N SER A 407 13.83 23.49 11.82
CA SER A 407 14.91 23.78 12.78
C SER A 407 16.08 22.79 12.66
N GLN A 408 15.82 21.58 12.17
CA GLN A 408 16.79 20.49 12.03
C GLN A 408 17.12 20.18 10.57
N TYR A 409 16.10 20.21 9.70
CA TYR A 409 16.18 19.80 8.29
C TYR A 409 15.64 20.88 7.35
N PRO A 410 16.30 22.05 7.25
CA PRO A 410 15.80 23.21 6.50
C PRO A 410 15.76 23.02 4.98
N SER A 411 16.27 21.90 4.45
CA SER A 411 16.24 21.57 3.03
C SER A 411 15.03 20.75 2.61
N ILE A 412 14.27 20.20 3.56
CA ILE A 412 13.06 19.41 3.25
C ILE A 412 11.98 20.34 2.72
N THR A 413 11.38 19.97 1.60
CA THR A 413 10.22 20.68 1.07
C THR A 413 8.98 20.23 1.84
N ILE A 414 8.27 21.18 2.44
CA ILE A 414 7.01 20.90 3.15
C ILE A 414 5.83 21.05 2.21
N ILE A 415 4.87 20.14 2.34
CA ILE A 415 3.59 20.13 1.66
C ILE A 415 2.51 20.39 2.72
N ALA A 416 1.70 21.42 2.51
CA ALA A 416 0.46 21.59 3.28
C ALA A 416 -0.60 20.64 2.72
N SER A 417 -1.36 19.98 3.58
CA SER A 417 -2.41 19.00 3.23
C SER A 417 -3.67 19.62 2.59
N THR A 418 -3.65 20.94 2.35
CA THR A 418 -4.75 21.67 1.74
C THR A 418 -4.28 22.91 0.99
N ILE A 419 -5.09 23.35 0.03
CA ILE A 419 -4.96 24.61 -0.71
C ILE A 419 -5.95 25.68 -0.24
N ASP A 420 -6.87 25.36 0.68
CA ASP A 420 -7.85 26.33 1.16
C ASP A 420 -7.17 27.43 2.00
N GLU A 421 -7.14 28.65 1.45
CA GLU A 421 -6.53 29.83 2.10
C GLU A 421 -7.13 30.13 3.47
N LEU A 422 -8.38 29.71 3.74
CA LEU A 422 -9.01 29.89 5.04
C LEU A 422 -8.47 28.94 6.12
N CYS A 423 -7.91 27.81 5.71
CA CYS A 423 -7.33 26.80 6.59
C CYS A 423 -5.81 26.94 6.73
N LEU A 424 -5.19 27.81 5.95
CA LEU A 424 -3.74 28.02 5.95
C LEU A 424 -3.30 29.15 6.91
N PRO A 425 -2.02 29.16 7.35
CA PRO A 425 -1.46 30.32 8.04
C PRO A 425 -1.62 31.59 7.22
N VAL A 426 -1.87 32.73 7.87
CA VAL A 426 -2.04 34.05 7.21
C VAL A 426 -0.87 34.40 6.28
N SER A 427 0.33 33.92 6.61
CA SER A 427 1.52 34.04 5.76
C SER A 427 2.25 32.71 5.77
N PRO A 428 1.91 31.77 4.88
CA PRO A 428 2.59 30.48 4.82
C PRO A 428 4.09 30.68 4.51
N PRO A 429 4.98 29.80 5.00
CA PRO A 429 6.39 29.86 4.67
C PRO A 429 6.63 29.76 3.16
N SER A 430 7.64 30.48 2.67
CA SER A 430 7.98 30.44 1.25
C SER A 430 8.56 29.09 0.85
N GLY A 431 8.19 28.58 -0.32
CA GLY A 431 8.78 27.36 -0.89
C GLY A 431 8.08 26.07 -0.51
N ILE A 432 6.96 26.13 0.23
CA ILE A 432 6.07 24.99 0.45
C ILE A 432 5.27 24.66 -0.81
N LEU A 433 4.75 23.44 -0.88
CA LEU A 433 3.72 23.03 -1.84
C LEU A 433 2.37 22.95 -1.12
N TYR A 434 1.29 22.90 -1.90
CA TYR A 434 -0.07 22.70 -1.41
C TYR A 434 -0.68 21.47 -2.05
N ASP A 435 -1.22 20.56 -1.24
CA ASP A 435 -1.96 19.41 -1.73
C ASP A 435 -3.40 19.79 -2.07
N TYR A 436 -3.88 19.27 -3.19
CA TYR A 436 -5.24 19.47 -3.66
C TYR A 436 -5.87 18.17 -4.12
N HIS A 437 -6.94 17.79 -3.43
CA HIS A 437 -7.66 16.55 -3.67
C HIS A 437 -9.00 16.80 -4.37
N TYR A 438 -9.33 15.96 -5.34
CA TYR A 438 -10.66 15.99 -5.94
C TYR A 438 -11.04 14.71 -6.68
N TYR A 439 -12.28 14.28 -6.41
CA TYR A 439 -12.95 13.20 -7.13
C TYR A 439 -14.12 13.78 -7.92
N ARG A 440 -14.20 13.47 -9.22
CA ARG A 440 -15.09 14.18 -10.15
C ARG A 440 -15.73 13.24 -11.17
N SER A 441 -16.88 13.63 -11.69
CA SER A 441 -17.49 12.90 -12.81
C SER A 441 -16.65 13.07 -14.09
N PRO A 442 -16.82 12.21 -15.11
CA PRO A 442 -16.04 12.33 -16.34
C PRO A 442 -16.15 13.70 -17.02
N ASP A 443 -17.36 14.27 -17.11
CA ASP A 443 -17.56 15.56 -17.76
C ASP A 443 -16.94 16.72 -16.96
N ASP A 444 -16.94 16.62 -15.63
CA ASP A 444 -16.28 17.60 -14.75
C ASP A 444 -14.76 17.57 -14.91
N LEU A 445 -14.15 16.38 -15.01
CA LEU A 445 -12.70 16.25 -15.28
C LEU A 445 -12.32 16.86 -16.62
N VAL A 446 -13.11 16.63 -17.66
CA VAL A 446 -12.90 17.28 -18.97
C VAL A 446 -13.01 18.80 -18.85
N ALA A 447 -13.98 19.30 -18.08
CA ALA A 447 -14.17 20.73 -17.84
C ALA A 447 -13.02 21.35 -17.02
N MET A 448 -12.23 20.56 -16.29
CA MET A 448 -11.07 21.00 -15.51
C MET A 448 -9.77 21.08 -16.32
N PHE A 449 -9.81 20.87 -17.65
CA PHE A 449 -8.65 20.97 -18.54
C PHE A 449 -7.81 22.25 -18.39
N ASP A 450 -8.44 23.38 -18.06
CA ASP A 450 -7.80 24.70 -17.90
C ASP A 450 -7.78 25.19 -16.44
N LEU A 451 -8.08 24.32 -15.47
CA LEU A 451 -8.15 24.65 -14.04
C LEU A 451 -6.91 25.41 -13.56
N TRP A 452 -5.73 24.94 -13.95
CA TRP A 452 -4.45 25.43 -13.45
C TRP A 452 -3.90 26.62 -14.24
N ASP A 453 -4.51 26.98 -15.38
CA ASP A 453 -3.97 27.99 -16.31
C ASP A 453 -3.85 29.37 -15.65
N ASN A 454 -4.73 29.68 -14.71
CA ASN A 454 -4.79 31.00 -14.06
C ASN A 454 -4.35 30.98 -12.58
N GLN A 455 -3.88 29.85 -12.07
CA GLN A 455 -3.46 29.77 -10.68
C GLN A 455 -2.17 30.58 -10.45
N PRO A 456 -2.01 31.29 -9.31
CA PRO A 456 -0.80 32.03 -9.02
C PRO A 456 0.45 31.14 -9.04
N ARG A 457 1.45 31.53 -9.84
CA ARG A 457 2.72 30.81 -9.96
C ARG A 457 3.57 30.81 -8.69
N SER A 458 3.16 31.57 -7.69
CA SER A 458 3.74 31.57 -6.34
C SER A 458 3.19 30.46 -5.44
N GLN A 459 2.16 29.72 -5.86
CA GLN A 459 1.54 28.62 -5.11
C GLN A 459 1.67 27.32 -5.92
N PRO A 460 2.86 26.68 -5.92
CA PRO A 460 3.03 25.38 -6.56
C PRO A 460 2.24 24.30 -5.80
N VAL A 461 1.70 23.33 -6.52
CA VAL A 461 0.78 22.33 -5.99
C VAL A 461 1.27 20.91 -6.25
N ILE A 462 0.86 20.01 -5.37
CA ILE A 462 0.73 18.59 -5.64
C ILE A 462 -0.76 18.29 -5.78
N VAL A 463 -1.12 17.45 -6.74
CA VAL A 463 -2.45 16.83 -6.82
C VAL A 463 -2.29 15.43 -6.23
N GLY A 464 -2.26 15.35 -4.90
CA GLY A 464 -1.95 14.13 -4.16
C GLY A 464 -3.02 13.06 -4.33
N GLU A 465 -4.24 13.47 -4.65
CA GLU A 465 -5.36 12.60 -4.97
C GLU A 465 -6.23 13.20 -6.08
N TYR A 466 -6.38 12.46 -7.17
CA TYR A 466 -7.50 12.66 -8.09
C TYR A 466 -8.04 11.33 -8.59
N GLY A 467 -9.30 11.34 -9.02
CA GLY A 467 -9.88 10.16 -9.67
C GLY A 467 -11.24 10.45 -10.27
N CYS A 468 -11.56 9.78 -11.37
CA CYS A 468 -12.92 9.80 -11.89
C CYS A 468 -13.83 8.98 -10.98
N ARG A 469 -14.88 9.62 -10.48
CA ARG A 469 -15.92 8.98 -9.69
C ARG A 469 -17.28 9.18 -10.35
N ASN A 470 -17.95 8.06 -10.63
CA ASN A 470 -19.35 8.07 -11.03
C ASN A 470 -20.21 7.56 -9.85
N THR A 471 -20.92 8.48 -9.21
CA THR A 471 -21.84 8.21 -8.09
C THR A 471 -23.29 8.00 -8.53
N SER A 472 -23.53 7.73 -9.82
CA SER A 472 -24.88 7.46 -10.34
C SER A 472 -25.50 6.18 -9.76
N GLU A 473 -24.70 5.29 -9.17
CA GLU A 473 -25.10 4.09 -8.45
C GLU A 473 -24.68 4.22 -6.97
N GLU A 474 -25.48 3.65 -6.04
CA GLU A 474 -25.27 3.75 -4.58
C GLU A 474 -23.90 3.19 -4.13
N GLU A 475 -23.41 2.15 -4.81
CA GLU A 475 -22.12 1.51 -4.55
C GLU A 475 -20.98 2.01 -5.48
N GLY A 476 -21.26 3.03 -6.30
CA GLY A 476 -20.35 3.49 -7.35
C GLY A 476 -20.22 2.51 -8.52
N VAL A 477 -19.34 2.82 -9.47
CA VAL A 477 -18.86 1.85 -10.46
C VAL A 477 -17.68 1.09 -9.86
N PHE A 478 -17.62 -0.23 -10.05
CA PHE A 478 -16.53 -1.04 -9.49
C PHE A 478 -15.25 -1.03 -10.35
N TRP A 479 -15.39 -0.76 -11.65
CA TRP A 479 -14.31 -0.80 -12.63
C TRP A 479 -14.17 0.55 -13.31
N SER A 480 -12.93 0.95 -13.61
CA SER A 480 -12.70 2.03 -14.56
C SER A 480 -13.24 1.65 -15.93
N PHE A 481 -13.64 2.65 -16.72
CA PHE A 481 -14.25 2.47 -18.03
C PHE A 481 -13.73 3.54 -18.98
N VAL A 482 -13.78 3.28 -20.28
CA VAL A 482 -13.10 4.10 -21.31
C VAL A 482 -13.40 5.60 -21.19
N GLN A 483 -14.64 5.98 -20.86
CA GLN A 483 -14.98 7.40 -20.68
C GLN A 483 -14.27 8.02 -19.47
N ALA A 484 -14.18 7.30 -18.34
CA ALA A 484 -13.42 7.74 -17.17
C ALA A 484 -11.94 7.94 -17.51
N SER A 485 -11.28 6.92 -18.08
CA SER A 485 -9.87 7.00 -18.45
C SER A 485 -9.58 8.11 -19.48
N CYS A 486 -10.47 8.31 -20.47
CA CYS A 486 -10.33 9.42 -21.42
C CYS A 486 -10.50 10.78 -20.74
N SER A 487 -11.42 10.91 -19.78
CA SER A 487 -11.63 12.17 -19.05
C SER A 487 -10.45 12.53 -18.15
N GLU A 488 -9.88 11.54 -17.47
CA GLU A 488 -8.65 11.67 -16.68
C GLU A 488 -7.49 12.07 -17.57
N ALA A 489 -7.32 11.44 -18.73
CA ALA A 489 -6.27 11.79 -19.68
C ALA A 489 -6.40 13.24 -20.19
N VAL A 490 -7.62 13.72 -20.47
CA VAL A 490 -7.85 15.13 -20.85
C VAL A 490 -7.42 16.06 -19.72
N HIS A 491 -7.83 15.76 -18.48
CA HIS A 491 -7.45 16.52 -17.30
C HIS A 491 -5.93 16.53 -17.08
N MET A 492 -5.27 15.38 -17.21
CA MET A 492 -3.81 15.22 -17.08
C MET A 492 -3.01 16.06 -18.08
N ILE A 493 -3.55 16.36 -19.27
CA ILE A 493 -2.92 17.31 -20.21
C ILE A 493 -2.89 18.72 -19.61
N GLY A 494 -3.93 19.11 -18.86
CA GLY A 494 -3.95 20.36 -18.10
C GLY A 494 -2.90 20.39 -16.99
N LEU A 495 -2.70 19.26 -16.29
CA LEU A 495 -1.62 19.10 -15.30
C LEU A 495 -0.24 19.27 -15.94
N GLU A 496 0.04 18.57 -17.05
CA GLU A 496 1.33 18.64 -17.73
C GLU A 496 1.60 20.04 -18.31
N ARG A 497 0.60 20.66 -18.94
CA ARG A 497 0.70 22.04 -19.44
C ARG A 497 1.14 23.02 -18.35
N ASN A 498 0.65 22.81 -17.13
CA ASN A 498 0.90 23.67 -15.97
C ASN A 498 1.96 23.10 -15.02
N SER A 499 2.92 22.30 -15.53
CA SER A 499 4.04 21.77 -14.72
C SER A 499 4.98 22.83 -14.12
N ASP A 500 4.84 24.09 -14.53
CA ASP A 500 5.46 25.23 -13.85
C ASP A 500 4.95 25.39 -12.41
N ILE A 501 3.72 24.95 -12.12
CA ILE A 501 3.10 24.98 -10.78
C ILE A 501 2.66 23.60 -10.27
N VAL A 502 2.11 22.73 -11.12
CA VAL A 502 1.72 21.36 -10.76
C VAL A 502 2.97 20.49 -10.76
N LYS A 503 3.47 20.14 -9.58
CA LYS A 503 4.75 19.43 -9.44
C LYS A 503 4.62 17.92 -9.43
N MET A 504 3.50 17.43 -8.92
CA MET A 504 3.23 16.03 -8.66
C MET A 504 1.73 15.78 -8.82
N ALA A 505 1.36 14.60 -9.30
CA ALA A 505 -0.02 14.15 -9.43
C ALA A 505 -0.09 12.63 -9.24
N ALA A 506 -1.03 12.18 -8.41
CA ALA A 506 -1.27 10.76 -8.15
C ALA A 506 -2.77 10.44 -8.20
N TYR A 507 -3.10 9.36 -8.91
CA TYR A 507 -4.45 8.81 -8.88
C TYR A 507 -4.68 8.12 -7.53
N ALA A 508 -5.88 8.23 -6.97
CA ALA A 508 -6.28 7.52 -5.75
C ALA A 508 -7.68 6.88 -5.87
N PRO A 509 -7.91 5.70 -5.26
CA PRO A 509 -6.91 4.85 -4.60
C PRO A 509 -6.08 4.00 -5.60
N LEU A 510 -4.85 3.65 -5.23
CA LEU A 510 -3.97 2.86 -6.12
C LEU A 510 -4.44 1.42 -6.31
N LEU A 511 -4.74 0.71 -5.23
CA LEU A 511 -5.06 -0.71 -5.25
C LEU A 511 -6.41 -0.97 -4.59
N GLN A 512 -7.11 -1.98 -5.09
CA GLN A 512 -8.39 -2.44 -4.55
C GLN A 512 -8.41 -3.96 -4.53
N HIS A 513 -8.55 -4.60 -3.37
CA HIS A 513 -8.77 -6.04 -3.31
C HIS A 513 -10.22 -6.39 -3.65
N PHE A 514 -10.40 -7.19 -4.70
CA PHE A 514 -11.72 -7.64 -5.13
C PHE A 514 -12.46 -8.35 -3.99
N GLY A 515 -13.65 -7.84 -3.67
CA GLY A 515 -14.52 -8.36 -2.63
C GLY A 515 -14.25 -7.82 -1.22
N TYR A 516 -13.27 -6.93 -1.02
CA TYR A 516 -13.10 -6.19 0.22
C TYR A 516 -13.20 -4.68 -0.02
N THR A 517 -14.09 -4.25 -0.91
CA THR A 517 -14.13 -2.87 -1.38
C THR A 517 -14.98 -1.97 -0.47
N GLN A 518 -14.36 -0.94 0.09
CA GLN A 518 -14.93 0.23 0.75
C GLN A 518 -15.00 1.45 -0.19
N TRP A 519 -14.08 1.58 -1.16
CA TRP A 519 -14.07 2.68 -2.14
C TRP A 519 -13.86 2.20 -3.58
N SER A 520 -14.48 2.88 -4.55
CA SER A 520 -14.36 2.54 -5.97
C SER A 520 -14.35 3.80 -6.85
N VAL A 521 -13.56 3.85 -7.94
CA VAL A 521 -12.71 2.80 -8.55
C VAL A 521 -11.23 2.97 -8.19
N GLY A 522 -10.52 1.87 -7.87
CA GLY A 522 -9.06 1.89 -7.73
C GLY A 522 -8.31 1.74 -9.07
N THR A 523 -7.03 2.14 -9.13
CA THR A 523 -6.19 2.02 -10.34
C THR A 523 -6.02 0.56 -10.77
N PHE A 524 -5.74 -0.33 -9.81
CA PHE A 524 -5.61 -1.77 -10.06
C PHE A 524 -6.47 -2.58 -9.10
N ILE A 525 -7.07 -3.64 -9.63
CA ILE A 525 -7.85 -4.58 -8.84
C ILE A 525 -7.08 -5.88 -8.63
N VAL A 526 -6.88 -6.22 -7.36
CA VAL A 526 -6.24 -7.45 -6.91
C VAL A 526 -7.30 -8.52 -6.73
N ALA A 527 -7.20 -9.64 -7.45
CA ALA A 527 -8.11 -10.77 -7.30
C ALA A 527 -7.47 -11.87 -6.42
N PRO A 528 -8.29 -12.62 -5.65
CA PRO A 528 -7.80 -13.77 -4.90
C PRO A 528 -7.29 -14.89 -5.81
N CYS A 529 -7.82 -15.01 -7.04
CA CYS A 529 -7.31 -15.94 -8.04
C CYS A 529 -6.06 -15.37 -8.72
N GLY A 530 -4.97 -16.15 -8.74
CA GLY A 530 -3.73 -15.85 -9.49
C GLY A 530 -3.88 -15.69 -11.01
N ASP A 531 -5.11 -15.61 -11.52
CA ASP A 531 -5.42 -15.26 -12.88
C ASP A 531 -5.91 -13.80 -12.93
N ARG A 532 -4.95 -12.91 -13.18
CA ARG A 532 -5.09 -11.55 -13.73
C ARG A 532 -5.46 -10.45 -12.73
N ILE A 533 -4.48 -9.57 -12.49
CA ILE A 533 -4.76 -8.16 -12.22
C ILE A 533 -5.42 -7.62 -13.48
N VAL A 534 -6.64 -7.09 -13.34
CA VAL A 534 -7.36 -6.41 -14.43
C VAL A 534 -7.23 -4.92 -14.16
N GLY A 535 -6.54 -4.23 -15.06
CA GLY A 535 -6.38 -2.78 -15.10
C GLY A 535 -6.90 -2.21 -16.40
#